data_AF-A0A4Q7MBF5-F1
#
_entry.id   AF-A0A4Q7MBF5-F1
#
_cell.length_a   1.000
_cell.length_b   1.000
_cell.length_c   1.000
_cell.angle_alpha   90.00
_cell.angle_beta   90.00
_cell.angle_gamma   90.00
#
_symmetry.space_group_name_H-M   'P 1'
#
loop_
_entity.id
_entity.type
_entity.pdbx_description
1 polymer ?
#
loop_
_entity_poly.entity_id
_entity_poly.type
_entity_poly.pdbx_seq_one_letter_code
_entity_poly.pdbx_strand_id
1 'polypeptide(L)'
;MSELTVRVDPETGRLVADLSHFLGRTKKGVVRDAVRAFAELHERTVRGGMAQSTDRVTAATDAVDRERLLAEAGGNLMALTLPQRVKVVRTDLIRILDGHGARNVRLVGRLARGEAAEAADLLVESDLIDGMDYASATHDTQRLLRTTVNLHDATRLRLFAPARLAEFEREAVPV
;
A
#
# COMPACT_ATOMS: atom_id res chain seq x y z
N MET A 1 21.92 36.30 -4.58
CA MET A 1 22.25 34.88 -4.34
C MET A 1 23.37 34.83 -3.32
N SER A 2 23.12 34.30 -2.13
CA SER A 2 24.15 34.14 -1.09
C SER A 2 25.15 33.07 -1.50
N GLU A 3 26.43 33.41 -1.61
CA GLU A 3 27.48 32.40 -1.80
C GLU A 3 27.71 31.65 -0.48
N LEU A 4 27.42 30.35 -0.48
CA LEU A 4 27.70 29.44 0.62
C LEU A 4 29.05 28.77 0.37
N THR A 5 29.97 28.92 1.32
CA THR A 5 31.28 28.27 1.27
C THR A 5 31.20 26.90 1.91
N VAL A 6 31.45 25.84 1.15
CA VAL A 6 31.45 24.45 1.65
C VAL A 6 32.90 24.01 1.86
N ARG A 7 33.22 23.53 3.07
CA ARG A 7 34.50 22.89 3.34
C ARG A 7 34.46 21.45 2.86
N VAL A 8 35.45 21.08 2.06
CA VAL A 8 35.61 19.74 1.48
C VAL A 8 36.89 19.16 2.05
N ASP A 9 36.89 17.88 2.38
CA ASP A 9 38.08 17.20 2.87
C ASP A 9 39.17 17.10 1.76
N PRO A 10 40.44 16.88 2.14
CA PRO A 10 41.55 16.89 1.18
C PRO A 10 41.52 15.78 0.12
N GLU A 11 40.80 14.69 0.35
CA GLU A 11 40.68 13.57 -0.58
C GLU A 11 39.61 13.88 -1.63
N THR A 12 38.42 14.28 -1.17
CA THR A 12 37.33 14.74 -2.06
C THR A 12 37.77 15.95 -2.88
N GLY A 13 38.57 16.86 -2.30
CA GLY A 13 39.13 18.00 -3.01
C GLY A 13 40.05 17.62 -4.18
N ARG A 14 40.81 16.51 -4.06
CA ARG A 14 41.62 15.96 -5.14
C ARG A 14 40.76 15.33 -6.23
N LEU A 15 39.78 14.52 -5.86
CA LEU A 15 38.84 13.89 -6.79
C LEU A 15 38.07 14.93 -7.63
N VAL A 16 37.62 16.03 -7.00
CA VAL A 16 36.97 17.14 -7.71
C VAL A 16 37.94 17.81 -8.69
N ALA A 17 39.22 17.96 -8.32
CA ALA A 17 40.23 18.55 -9.20
C ALA A 17 40.50 17.67 -10.42
N ASP A 18 40.69 16.37 -10.22
CA ASP A 18 40.97 15.41 -11.30
C ASP A 18 39.78 15.31 -12.26
N LEU A 19 38.56 15.24 -11.70
CA LEU A 19 37.34 15.22 -12.50
C LEU A 19 37.13 16.53 -13.28
N SER A 20 37.46 17.67 -12.67
CA SER A 20 37.37 18.98 -13.35
C SER A 20 38.35 19.08 -14.53
N HIS A 21 39.57 18.56 -14.36
CA HIS A 21 40.58 18.49 -15.40
C HIS A 21 40.13 17.55 -16.54
N PHE A 22 39.66 16.34 -16.19
CA PHE A 22 39.19 15.36 -17.16
C PHE A 22 38.01 15.86 -18.00
N LEU A 23 37.03 16.52 -17.38
CA LEU A 23 35.84 17.02 -18.06
C LEU A 23 36.04 18.39 -18.75
N GLY A 24 37.22 19.02 -18.60
CA GLY A 24 37.46 20.38 -19.10
C GLY A 24 36.53 21.43 -18.45
N ARG A 25 36.10 21.21 -17.21
CA ARG A 25 35.15 22.07 -16.48
C ARG A 25 35.79 22.70 -15.25
N THR A 26 35.13 23.71 -14.68
CA THR A 26 35.57 24.30 -13.41
C THR A 26 35.19 23.40 -12.22
N LYS A 27 36.03 23.40 -11.17
CA LYS A 27 35.73 22.71 -9.90
C LYS A 27 34.36 23.11 -9.33
N LYS A 28 33.99 24.39 -9.41
CA LYS A 28 32.67 24.91 -8.98
C LYS A 28 31.51 24.27 -9.78
N GLY A 29 31.70 24.07 -11.09
CA GLY A 29 30.72 23.40 -11.94
C GLY A 29 30.54 21.92 -11.56
N VAL A 30 31.65 21.21 -11.35
CA VAL A 30 31.64 19.80 -10.93
C VAL A 30 30.92 19.61 -9.59
N VAL A 31 31.25 20.43 -8.58
CA VAL A 31 30.58 20.35 -7.26
C VAL A 31 29.11 20.68 -7.37
N ARG A 32 28.73 21.69 -8.17
CA ARG A 32 27.32 22.05 -8.38
C ARG A 32 26.52 20.88 -8.97
N ASP A 33 27.05 20.23 -10.00
CA ASP A 33 26.39 19.11 -10.67
C ASP A 33 26.30 17.89 -9.72
N ALA A 34 27.36 17.63 -8.95
CA ALA A 34 27.37 16.56 -7.95
C ALA A 34 26.36 16.78 -6.81
N VAL A 35 26.28 17.99 -6.26
CA VAL A 35 25.29 18.35 -5.23
C VAL A 35 23.87 18.24 -5.77
N ARG A 36 23.65 18.66 -7.01
CA ARG A 36 22.34 18.51 -7.68
C ARG A 36 21.96 17.04 -7.85
N ALA A 37 22.87 16.23 -8.38
CA ALA A 37 22.64 14.79 -8.54
C ALA A 37 22.42 14.08 -7.20
N PHE A 38 23.16 14.48 -6.16
CA PHE A 38 22.97 13.98 -4.81
C PHE A 38 21.59 14.37 -4.25
N ALA A 39 21.16 15.62 -4.41
CA ALA A 39 19.84 16.06 -3.97
C ALA A 39 18.72 15.28 -4.68
N GLU A 40 18.82 15.08 -5.99
CA GLU A 40 17.86 14.31 -6.79
C GLU A 40 17.81 12.82 -6.38
N LEU A 41 18.94 12.24 -5.99
CA LEU A 41 19.03 10.87 -5.48
C LEU A 41 18.47 10.77 -4.05
N HIS A 42 18.85 11.70 -3.19
CA HIS A 42 18.48 11.72 -1.79
C HIS A 42 16.99 12.04 -1.59
N GLU A 43 16.40 12.89 -2.44
CA GLU A 43 14.96 13.15 -2.44
C GLU A 43 14.14 11.87 -2.65
N ARG A 44 14.62 10.94 -3.50
CA ARG A 44 13.96 9.63 -3.71
C ARG A 44 14.07 8.75 -2.48
N THR A 45 15.23 8.72 -1.82
CA THR A 45 15.44 7.96 -0.60
C THR A 45 14.63 8.51 0.57
N VAL A 46 14.58 9.83 0.75
CA VAL A 46 13.78 10.49 1.79
C VAL A 46 12.30 10.28 1.53
N ARG A 47 11.81 10.44 0.29
CA ARG A 47 10.42 10.17 -0.08
C ARG A 47 10.03 8.72 0.17
N GLY A 48 10.89 7.77 -0.17
CA GLY A 48 10.69 6.34 0.12
C GLY A 48 10.69 6.02 1.61
N GLY A 49 11.61 6.62 2.37
CA GLY A 49 11.69 6.46 3.83
C GLY A 49 10.50 7.09 4.57
N MET A 50 9.99 8.23 4.09
CA MET A 50 8.78 8.85 4.61
C MET A 50 7.55 7.97 4.39
N ALA A 51 7.39 7.39 3.18
CA ALA A 51 6.29 6.47 2.88
C ALA A 51 6.33 5.21 3.78
N GLN A 52 7.51 4.59 3.95
CA GLN A 52 7.66 3.45 4.85
C GLN A 52 7.43 3.79 6.31
N SER A 53 7.79 5.01 6.73
CA SER A 53 7.56 5.48 8.10
C SER A 53 6.08 5.73 8.35
N THR A 54 5.37 6.34 7.40
CA THR A 54 3.91 6.51 7.48
C THR A 54 3.19 5.18 7.50
N ASP A 55 3.62 4.20 6.69
CA ASP A 55 3.03 2.86 6.66
C ASP A 55 3.19 2.11 7.99
N ARG A 56 4.33 2.29 8.67
CA ARG A 56 4.55 1.72 10.01
C ARG A 56 3.66 2.38 11.06
N VAL A 57 3.48 3.69 11.00
CA VAL A 57 2.62 4.43 11.95
C VAL A 57 1.15 4.08 11.76
N THR A 58 0.68 3.97 10.51
CA THR A 58 -0.69 3.53 10.22
C THR A 58 -0.90 2.09 10.67
N ALA A 59 0.03 1.17 10.38
CA ALA A 59 -0.05 -0.21 10.85
C ALA A 59 -0.07 -0.33 12.39
N ALA A 60 0.72 0.49 13.10
CA ALA A 60 0.71 0.52 14.56
C ALA A 60 -0.61 1.06 15.11
N THR A 61 -1.17 2.08 14.47
CA THR A 61 -2.49 2.65 14.85
C THR A 61 -3.60 1.64 14.63
N ASP A 62 -3.59 0.93 13.49
CA ASP A 62 -4.56 -0.12 13.17
C ASP A 62 -4.49 -1.28 14.16
N ALA A 63 -3.30 -1.66 14.63
CA ALA A 63 -3.13 -2.71 15.63
C ALA A 63 -3.75 -2.34 16.98
N VAL A 64 -3.54 -1.11 17.45
CA VAL A 64 -4.14 -0.60 18.68
C VAL A 64 -5.67 -0.55 18.56
N ASP A 65 -6.18 -0.04 17.44
CA ASP A 65 -7.63 -0.01 17.17
C ASP A 65 -8.23 -1.41 17.12
N ARG A 66 -7.54 -2.38 16.51
CA ARG A 66 -7.95 -3.79 16.47
C ARG A 66 -8.06 -4.37 17.88
N GLU A 67 -7.03 -4.18 18.70
CA GLU A 67 -7.02 -4.68 20.08
C GLU A 67 -8.15 -4.04 20.91
N ARG A 68 -8.36 -2.74 20.75
CA ARG A 68 -9.45 -2.02 21.43
C ARG A 68 -10.82 -2.58 21.05
N LEU A 69 -11.10 -2.73 19.76
CA LEU A 69 -12.38 -3.27 19.27
C LEU A 69 -12.61 -4.70 19.75
N LEU A 70 -11.57 -5.55 19.73
CA LEU A 70 -11.68 -6.91 20.25
C LEU A 70 -11.91 -6.94 21.76
N ALA A 71 -11.25 -6.06 22.52
CA ALA A 71 -11.45 -5.95 23.97
C ALA A 71 -12.87 -5.47 24.32
N GLU A 72 -13.37 -4.45 23.64
CA GLU A 72 -14.76 -3.96 23.77
C GLU A 72 -15.79 -5.06 23.48
N ALA A 73 -15.48 -5.95 22.54
CA ALA A 73 -16.31 -7.10 22.17
C ALA A 73 -16.11 -8.34 23.08
N GLY A 74 -15.34 -8.23 24.17
CA GLY A 74 -15.05 -9.35 25.06
C GLY A 74 -14.28 -10.50 24.39
N GLY A 75 -13.49 -10.18 23.35
CA GLY A 75 -12.76 -11.15 22.53
C GLY A 75 -13.62 -11.90 21.51
N ASN A 76 -14.93 -11.64 21.45
CA ASN A 76 -15.83 -12.31 20.51
C ASN A 76 -16.02 -11.50 19.22
N LEU A 77 -15.42 -11.96 18.12
CA LEU A 77 -15.58 -11.35 16.79
C LEU A 77 -17.05 -11.21 16.37
N MET A 78 -17.96 -12.08 16.83
CA MET A 78 -19.38 -12.03 16.46
C MET A 78 -20.18 -10.94 17.18
N ALA A 79 -19.63 -10.35 18.24
CA ALA A 79 -20.24 -9.19 18.90
C ALA A 79 -19.98 -7.88 18.13
N LEU A 80 -19.05 -7.90 17.17
CA LEU A 80 -18.72 -6.77 16.32
C LEU A 80 -19.61 -6.69 15.09
N THR A 81 -19.88 -5.48 14.63
CA THR A 81 -20.52 -5.23 13.33
C THR A 81 -19.63 -5.72 12.19
N LEU A 82 -20.22 -6.00 11.02
CA LEU A 82 -19.47 -6.51 9.87
C LEU A 82 -18.29 -5.59 9.44
N PRO A 83 -18.44 -4.25 9.37
CA PRO A 83 -17.30 -3.36 9.12
C PRO A 83 -16.19 -3.48 10.16
N GLN A 84 -16.53 -3.55 11.45
CA GLN A 84 -15.55 -3.69 12.53
C GLN A 84 -14.82 -5.04 12.46
N ARG A 85 -15.54 -6.11 12.12
CA ARG A 85 -14.95 -7.43 11.91
C ARG A 85 -13.91 -7.40 10.80
N VAL A 86 -14.23 -6.81 9.65
CA VAL A 86 -13.28 -6.67 8.53
C VAL A 86 -12.05 -5.89 8.97
N LYS A 87 -12.21 -4.79 9.72
CA LYS A 87 -11.07 -4.03 10.27
C LYS A 87 -10.20 -4.88 11.20
N VAL A 88 -10.81 -5.66 12.08
CA VAL A 88 -10.09 -6.53 13.03
C VAL A 88 -9.33 -7.65 12.32
N VAL A 89 -9.94 -8.29 11.31
CA VAL A 89 -9.31 -9.42 10.60
C VAL A 89 -8.55 -9.00 9.35
N ARG A 90 -8.41 -7.69 9.09
CA ARG A 90 -7.79 -7.09 7.89
C ARG A 90 -6.51 -7.80 7.47
N THR A 91 -5.55 -7.93 8.40
CA THR A 91 -4.25 -8.56 8.13
C THR A 91 -4.39 -10.02 7.73
N ASP A 92 -5.25 -10.77 8.41
CA ASP A 92 -5.48 -12.18 8.13
C ASP A 92 -6.25 -12.37 6.81
N LEU A 93 -7.17 -11.47 6.51
CA LEU A 93 -7.93 -11.43 5.27
C LEU A 93 -7.02 -11.20 4.07
N ILE A 94 -6.18 -10.16 4.12
CA ILE A 94 -5.21 -9.86 3.05
C ILE A 94 -4.27 -11.04 2.85
N ARG A 95 -3.76 -11.62 3.93
CA ARG A 95 -2.84 -12.77 3.87
C ARG A 95 -3.48 -14.03 3.27
N ILE A 96 -4.71 -14.35 3.66
CA ILE A 96 -5.43 -15.51 3.10
C ILE A 96 -5.71 -15.29 1.62
N LEU A 97 -6.19 -14.10 1.25
CA LEU A 97 -6.50 -13.77 -0.14
C LEU A 97 -5.24 -13.78 -1.02
N ASP A 98 -4.13 -13.22 -0.54
CA ASP A 98 -2.84 -13.26 -1.23
C ASP A 98 -2.36 -14.70 -1.47
N GLY A 99 -2.52 -15.57 -0.46
CA GLY A 99 -2.22 -17.01 -0.59
C GLY A 99 -3.04 -17.74 -1.66
N HIS A 100 -4.18 -17.18 -2.07
CA HIS A 100 -5.04 -17.70 -3.14
C HIS A 100 -4.87 -16.95 -4.48
N GLY A 101 -3.88 -16.05 -4.59
CA GLY A 101 -3.60 -15.28 -5.81
C GLY A 101 -4.39 -13.98 -5.94
N ALA A 102 -5.04 -13.52 -4.86
CA ALA A 102 -5.81 -12.27 -4.83
C ALA A 102 -5.00 -11.10 -4.27
N ARG A 103 -4.94 -10.00 -5.02
CA ARG A 103 -4.24 -8.76 -4.67
C ARG A 103 -5.20 -7.58 -4.63
N ASN A 104 -4.72 -6.43 -4.14
CA ASN A 104 -5.46 -5.17 -4.14
C ASN A 104 -6.90 -5.30 -3.61
N VAL A 105 -7.03 -5.97 -2.45
CA VAL A 105 -8.31 -6.24 -1.80
C VAL A 105 -8.96 -4.93 -1.36
N ARG A 106 -10.20 -4.72 -1.81
CA ARG A 106 -11.01 -3.53 -1.55
C ARG A 106 -12.42 -3.94 -1.13
N LEU A 107 -13.01 -3.24 -0.17
CA LEU A 107 -14.43 -3.32 0.14
C LEU A 107 -15.22 -2.54 -0.92
N VAL A 108 -16.34 -3.10 -1.37
CA VAL A 108 -17.27 -2.43 -2.29
C VAL A 108 -18.71 -2.54 -1.79
N GLY A 109 -19.63 -1.84 -2.45
CA GLY A 109 -21.05 -1.94 -2.15
C GLY A 109 -21.45 -1.29 -0.82
N ARG A 110 -22.44 -1.89 -0.17
CA ARG A 110 -23.06 -1.31 1.04
C ARG A 110 -22.08 -1.13 2.19
N LEU A 111 -21.17 -2.09 2.40
CA LEU A 111 -20.17 -1.98 3.47
C LEU A 111 -19.18 -0.83 3.23
N ALA A 112 -18.79 -0.61 1.98
CA ALA A 112 -17.89 0.50 1.64
C ALA A 112 -18.57 1.87 1.88
N ARG A 113 -19.90 1.93 1.73
CA ARG A 113 -20.73 3.11 2.05
C ARG A 113 -21.05 3.26 3.55
N GLY A 114 -20.57 2.36 4.40
CA GLY A 114 -20.85 2.37 5.85
C GLY A 114 -22.25 1.89 6.22
N GLU A 115 -22.97 1.27 5.30
CA GLU A 115 -24.31 0.73 5.53
C GLU A 115 -24.24 -0.69 6.08
N ALA A 116 -25.26 -1.08 6.86
CA ALA A 116 -25.40 -2.46 7.31
C ALA A 116 -25.67 -3.39 6.11
N ALA A 117 -24.87 -4.44 5.99
CA ALA A 117 -25.00 -5.45 4.97
C ALA A 117 -24.94 -6.84 5.60
N GLU A 118 -25.69 -7.77 5.01
CA GLU A 118 -25.71 -9.18 5.45
C GLU A 118 -24.57 -10.01 4.85
N ALA A 119 -23.95 -9.50 3.77
CA ALA A 119 -22.83 -10.09 3.07
C ALA A 119 -21.73 -9.05 2.85
N ALA A 120 -20.49 -9.52 2.76
CA ALA A 120 -19.34 -8.68 2.43
C ALA A 120 -19.01 -8.78 0.93
N ASP A 121 -19.08 -7.64 0.24
CA ASP A 121 -18.68 -7.55 -1.15
C ASP A 121 -17.23 -7.04 -1.21
N LEU A 122 -16.34 -7.85 -1.78
CA LEU A 122 -14.91 -7.54 -1.91
C LEU A 122 -14.52 -7.51 -3.39
N LEU A 123 -13.79 -6.48 -3.79
CA LEU A 123 -13.14 -6.36 -5.08
C LEU A 123 -11.66 -6.73 -4.92
N VAL A 124 -11.19 -7.66 -5.75
CA VAL A 124 -9.83 -8.19 -5.75
C VAL A 124 -9.27 -8.18 -7.16
N GLU A 125 -7.95 -8.23 -7.30
CA GLU A 125 -7.26 -8.39 -8.57
C GLU A 125 -6.58 -9.75 -8.58
N SER A 126 -6.82 -10.54 -9.64
CA SER A 126 -6.05 -11.76 -9.91
C SER A 126 -4.89 -11.48 -10.86
N ASP A 127 -3.83 -12.27 -10.74
CA ASP A 127 -2.78 -12.34 -11.75
C ASP A 127 -3.33 -13.04 -13.00
N LEU A 128 -3.03 -12.52 -14.20
CA LEU A 128 -3.49 -13.11 -15.46
C LEU A 128 -2.78 -14.43 -15.79
N ILE A 129 -1.59 -14.65 -15.23
CA ILE A 129 -0.75 -15.82 -15.50
C ILE A 129 -1.14 -16.96 -14.55
N ASP A 130 -1.08 -16.69 -13.24
CA ASP A 130 -1.30 -17.71 -12.22
C ASP A 130 -2.79 -17.88 -11.86
N GLY A 131 -3.61 -16.85 -12.12
CA GLY A 131 -5.03 -16.86 -11.78
C GLY A 131 -5.30 -16.78 -10.27
N MET A 132 -6.54 -17.05 -9.90
CA MET A 132 -7.00 -17.10 -8.50
C MET A 132 -7.84 -18.35 -8.28
N ASP A 133 -7.59 -19.06 -7.18
CA ASP A 133 -8.52 -20.11 -6.73
C ASP A 133 -9.73 -19.46 -6.04
N TYR A 134 -10.72 -19.14 -6.87
CA TYR A 134 -11.91 -18.43 -6.46
C TYR A 134 -12.75 -19.16 -5.40
N ALA A 135 -12.83 -20.49 -5.49
CA ALA A 135 -13.67 -21.28 -4.60
C ALA A 135 -13.04 -21.36 -3.20
N SER A 136 -11.74 -21.65 -3.14
CA SER A 136 -11.01 -21.70 -1.87
C SER A 136 -10.89 -20.32 -1.23
N ALA A 137 -10.59 -19.27 -2.01
CA ALA A 137 -10.54 -17.89 -1.55
C ALA A 137 -11.87 -17.46 -0.92
N THR A 138 -12.99 -17.75 -1.60
CA THR A 138 -14.33 -17.42 -1.09
C THR A 138 -14.61 -18.19 0.19
N HIS A 139 -14.37 -19.50 0.21
CA HIS A 139 -14.62 -20.36 1.37
C HIS A 139 -13.84 -19.93 2.61
N ASP A 140 -12.53 -19.71 2.48
CA ASP A 140 -11.67 -19.32 3.61
C ASP A 140 -12.01 -17.91 4.11
N THR A 141 -12.36 -16.99 3.20
CA THR A 141 -12.79 -15.64 3.58
C THR A 141 -14.12 -15.67 4.32
N GLN A 142 -15.08 -16.49 3.88
CA GLN A 142 -16.34 -16.71 4.58
C GLN A 142 -16.11 -17.32 5.97
N ARG A 143 -15.16 -18.25 6.12
CA ARG A 143 -14.80 -18.83 7.42
C ARG A 143 -14.15 -17.81 8.35
N LEU A 144 -13.25 -16.98 7.84
CA LEU A 144 -12.57 -15.94 8.61
C LEU A 144 -13.58 -14.90 9.10
N LEU A 145 -14.42 -14.39 8.20
CA LEU A 145 -15.39 -13.38 8.56
C LEU A 145 -16.56 -14.00 9.34
N ARG A 146 -16.99 -15.23 9.04
CA ARG A 146 -18.27 -15.83 9.47
C ARG A 146 -19.47 -15.06 8.93
N THR A 147 -19.48 -14.86 7.62
CA THR A 147 -20.59 -14.29 6.84
C THR A 147 -20.47 -14.74 5.39
N THR A 148 -21.49 -14.48 4.58
CA THR A 148 -21.42 -14.65 3.13
C THR A 148 -20.51 -13.60 2.53
N VAL A 149 -19.66 -14.00 1.60
CA VAL A 149 -18.68 -13.12 0.96
C VAL A 149 -18.83 -13.26 -0.55
N ASN A 150 -18.95 -12.13 -1.24
CA ASN A 150 -18.96 -12.06 -2.69
C ASN A 150 -17.62 -11.49 -3.15
N LEU A 151 -16.80 -12.32 -3.81
CA LEU A 151 -15.55 -11.89 -4.40
C LEU A 151 -15.77 -11.45 -5.86
N HIS A 152 -15.36 -10.23 -6.18
CA HIS A 152 -15.38 -9.66 -7.52
C HIS A 152 -13.96 -9.49 -8.04
N ASP A 153 -13.64 -10.08 -9.18
CA ASP A 153 -12.31 -9.99 -9.78
C ASP A 153 -12.29 -8.85 -10.79
N ALA A 154 -11.57 -7.80 -10.44
CA ALA A 154 -11.38 -6.61 -11.25
C ALA A 154 -10.70 -6.95 -12.58
N THR A 155 -9.73 -7.87 -12.59
CA THR A 155 -9.05 -8.33 -13.81
C THR A 155 -10.05 -8.94 -14.78
N ARG A 156 -10.94 -9.80 -14.28
CA ARG A 156 -12.02 -10.40 -15.09
C ARG A 156 -13.08 -9.37 -15.49
N LEU A 157 -13.54 -8.54 -14.58
CA LEU A 157 -14.55 -7.51 -14.86
C LEU A 157 -14.08 -6.51 -15.91
N ARG A 158 -12.79 -6.17 -15.93
CA ARG A 158 -12.21 -5.30 -16.94
C ARG A 158 -12.36 -5.86 -18.36
N LEU A 159 -12.29 -7.18 -18.52
CA LEU A 159 -12.40 -7.85 -19.82
C LEU A 159 -13.86 -8.04 -20.26
N PHE A 160 -14.76 -8.34 -19.33
CA PHE A 160 -16.12 -8.79 -19.67
C PHE A 160 -17.25 -7.83 -19.26
N ALA A 161 -17.02 -6.94 -18.29
CA ALA A 161 -18.03 -6.04 -17.75
C ALA A 161 -17.43 -4.71 -17.23
N PRO A 162 -16.78 -3.90 -18.09
CA PRO A 162 -16.03 -2.72 -17.67
C PRO A 162 -16.91 -1.64 -17.02
N ALA A 163 -18.19 -1.52 -17.42
CA ALA A 163 -19.13 -0.59 -16.78
C ALA A 163 -19.35 -0.94 -15.30
N ARG A 164 -19.46 -2.23 -14.99
CA ARG A 164 -19.63 -2.72 -13.62
C ARG A 164 -18.36 -2.54 -12.79
N LEU A 165 -17.19 -2.71 -13.39
CA LEU A 165 -15.92 -2.40 -12.73
C LEU A 165 -15.86 -0.91 -12.35
N ALA A 166 -16.23 -0.01 -13.26
CA ALA A 166 -16.21 1.42 -13.00
C ALA A 166 -17.19 1.87 -11.90
N GLU A 167 -18.27 1.12 -11.67
CA GLU A 167 -19.14 1.31 -10.50
C GLU A 167 -18.43 0.89 -9.21
N PHE A 168 -17.84 -0.31 -9.19
CA PHE A 168 -17.12 -0.80 -8.02
C PHE A 168 -15.89 0.04 -7.67
N GLU A 169 -15.12 0.53 -8.64
CA GLU A 169 -13.97 1.38 -8.40
C GLU A 169 -14.33 2.74 -7.79
N ARG A 170 -15.53 3.27 -8.06
CA ARG A 170 -16.02 4.52 -7.45
C ARG A 170 -16.38 4.35 -5.98
N GLU A 171 -16.84 3.17 -5.59
CA GLU A 171 -17.23 2.84 -4.21
C GLU A 171 -16.08 2.18 -3.42
N ALA A 172 -15.01 1.77 -4.08
CA ALA A 172 -13.99 0.93 -3.49
C ALA A 172 -13.23 1.63 -2.36
N VAL A 173 -13.25 1.02 -1.18
CA VAL A 173 -12.46 1.43 -0.03
C VAL A 173 -11.37 0.37 0.19
N PRO A 174 -10.08 0.74 0.29
CA PRO A 174 -9.03 -0.22 0.59
C PRO A 174 -9.30 -0.87 1.94
N VAL A 175 -9.14 -2.20 1.99
CA VAL A 175 -9.31 -2.97 3.23
C VAL A 175 -8.17 -2.71 4.17
#